data_AF-A0A3Q2ZNL6-F1
#
_entry.id   AF-A0A3Q2ZNL6-F1
#
_cell.length_a   1.000
_cell.length_b   1.000
_cell.length_c   1.000
_cell.angle_alpha   90.00
_cell.angle_beta   90.00
_cell.angle_gamma   90.00
#
_symmetry.space_group_name_H-M   'P 1'
#
loop_
_entity.id
_entity.type
_entity.pdbx_description
1 polymer ?
#
loop_
_entity_poly.entity_id
_entity_poly.type
_entity_poly.pdbx_seq_one_letter_code
_entity_poly.pdbx_strand_id
1 'polypeptide(L)'
;MWLAALRSFQVSNINTSAGLWRRAPGLKLKAASVRQKAKRELKTSIKALQYDLNPDGPKAEGGKLFFDTHAVVRLFEDNGFTPQQAEVIVKLLLKTTNSNMDVISSNMVTKVQQEIVSQQLMSKITAVKKDMIILERSEFSELLAENEKLKIHLSQLKGHLADGMNKVRSDNILDMNLEKSRIKTMKAEHEKKLLMTRKEIMEMTAEQEAHLTQTNMKIDTEVAGLKTMLESHKLDTIKYLAGSVFTCLTVVLGFYRIWM
;
A
#
# COMPACT_ATOMS: atom_id res chain seq x y z
N MET A 1 22.08 -22.19 25.37
CA MET A 1 21.87 -21.32 24.19
C MET A 1 20.40 -21.01 23.86
N TRP A 2 19.41 -21.62 24.52
CA TRP A 2 17.98 -21.40 24.20
C TRP A 2 17.34 -20.16 24.85
N LEU A 3 17.91 -19.64 25.94
CA LEU A 3 17.36 -18.47 26.65
C LEU A 3 17.72 -17.10 26.01
N ALA A 4 18.64 -17.08 25.05
CA ALA A 4 19.08 -15.82 24.41
C ALA A 4 18.13 -15.35 23.30
N ALA A 5 17.45 -16.27 22.61
CA ALA A 5 16.60 -15.94 21.46
C ALA A 5 15.27 -15.28 21.86
N LEU A 6 14.75 -15.53 23.06
CA LEU A 6 13.50 -14.91 23.53
C LEU A 6 13.66 -13.46 23.99
N ARG A 7 14.88 -12.99 24.30
CA ARG A 7 15.14 -11.61 24.75
C ARG A 7 15.30 -10.60 23.61
N SER A 8 15.49 -11.06 22.38
CA SER A 8 15.66 -10.17 21.21
C SER A 8 14.33 -9.65 20.64
N PHE A 9 13.18 -10.10 21.17
CA PHE A 9 11.86 -9.58 20.82
C PHE A 9 11.46 -8.40 21.73
N GLN A 10 12.38 -7.47 21.96
CA GLN A 10 12.05 -6.22 22.64
C GLN A 10 11.49 -5.22 21.62
N VAL A 11 10.21 -4.92 21.82
CA VAL A 11 9.40 -3.85 21.26
C VAL A 11 10.24 -2.61 20.92
N SER A 12 10.47 -2.38 19.62
CA SER A 12 10.98 -1.11 19.11
C SER A 12 9.80 -0.20 18.78
N ASN A 13 9.46 0.61 19.78
CA ASN A 13 9.02 2.01 19.71
C ASN A 13 8.35 2.47 18.38
N ILE A 14 7.03 2.35 18.30
CA ILE A 14 6.23 3.02 17.27
C ILE A 14 5.87 4.40 17.81
N ASN A 15 6.60 5.39 17.36
CA ASN A 15 6.36 6.80 17.64
C ASN A 15 5.03 7.24 17.00
N THR A 16 3.96 7.36 17.79
CA THR A 16 2.66 7.87 17.36
C THR A 16 2.72 9.38 17.12
N SER A 17 3.00 9.78 15.88
CA SER A 17 2.64 11.11 15.37
C SER A 17 1.34 10.96 14.59
N ALA A 18 0.22 11.26 15.25
CA ALA A 18 -1.13 11.23 14.68
C ALA A 18 -1.32 12.42 13.73
N GLY A 19 -0.83 12.26 12.50
CA GLY A 19 -1.14 13.13 11.37
C GLY A 19 -2.54 12.83 10.84
N LEU A 20 -3.42 13.81 10.99
CA LEU A 20 -4.81 13.84 10.55
C LEU A 20 -4.93 13.66 9.02
N TRP A 21 -5.27 12.45 8.55
CA TRP A 21 -5.68 12.23 7.16
C TRP A 21 -7.15 11.86 7.07
N ARG A 22 -7.89 12.82 6.51
CA ARG A 22 -9.31 12.81 6.20
C ARG A 22 -9.58 11.73 5.13
N ARG A 23 -10.55 10.86 5.41
CA ARG A 23 -10.98 9.72 4.58
C ARG A 23 -11.67 10.23 3.30
N ALA A 24 -11.20 9.80 2.12
CA ALA A 24 -11.96 9.87 0.87
C ALA A 24 -12.13 8.45 0.30
N PRO A 25 -13.30 8.11 -0.30
CA PRO A 25 -13.66 6.74 -0.64
C PRO A 25 -13.36 6.40 -2.09
N GLY A 26 -12.93 5.17 -2.35
CA GLY A 26 -12.97 4.58 -3.69
C GLY A 26 -11.61 4.18 -4.26
N LEU A 27 -11.10 3.04 -3.81
CA LEU A 27 -10.27 2.19 -4.66
C LEU A 27 -10.49 0.74 -4.21
N LYS A 28 -11.34 0.01 -4.94
CA LYS A 28 -11.50 -1.43 -4.75
C LYS A 28 -10.24 -2.13 -5.28
N LEU A 29 -9.22 -2.27 -4.45
CA LEU A 29 -8.21 -3.30 -4.68
C LEU A 29 -8.87 -4.65 -4.39
N LYS A 30 -9.06 -5.45 -5.45
CA LYS A 30 -9.30 -6.88 -5.31
C LYS A 30 -8.12 -7.46 -4.53
N ALA A 31 -8.35 -7.80 -3.27
CA ALA A 31 -7.46 -8.65 -2.50
C ALA A 31 -7.43 -10.02 -3.20
N ALA A 32 -6.45 -10.20 -4.10
CA ALA A 32 -6.13 -11.49 -4.65
C ALA A 32 -5.73 -12.38 -3.48
N SER A 33 -6.54 -13.42 -3.27
CA SER A 33 -6.32 -14.49 -2.33
C SER A 33 -4.91 -15.09 -2.50
N VAL A 34 -3.96 -14.65 -1.68
CA VAL A 34 -2.77 -15.44 -1.34
C VAL A 34 -3.06 -16.11 0.01
N ARG A 35 -4.15 -16.89 0.04
CA ARG A 35 -4.49 -17.81 1.10
C ARG A 35 -4.39 -19.24 0.56
N GLN A 36 -3.22 -19.64 0.08
CA GLN A 36 -3.07 -21.02 -0.39
C GLN A 36 -1.62 -21.52 -0.45
N LYS A 37 -0.90 -21.52 0.68
CA LYS A 37 0.20 -22.49 0.85
C LYS A 37 0.63 -22.78 2.30
N ALA A 38 -0.21 -22.46 3.30
CA ALA A 38 -0.02 -22.91 4.68
C ALA A 38 -1.09 -23.94 5.09
N LYS A 39 -1.48 -24.80 4.14
CA LYS A 39 -2.36 -25.95 4.38
C LYS A 39 -1.68 -27.25 3.94
N ARG A 40 -0.39 -27.38 4.26
CA ARG A 40 0.11 -28.72 4.61
C ARG A 40 -0.33 -28.89 6.04
N GLU A 41 -1.49 -29.53 6.16
CA GLU A 41 -1.97 -30.03 7.42
C GLU A 41 -0.79 -30.68 8.11
N LEU A 42 -0.37 -30.08 9.23
CA LEU A 42 0.42 -30.76 10.22
C LEU A 42 -0.52 -31.86 10.74
N LYS A 43 -0.64 -32.94 9.96
CA LYS A 43 -1.12 -34.22 10.44
C LYS A 43 0.00 -34.75 11.32
N THR A 44 0.26 -34.06 12.43
CA THR A 44 0.52 -34.71 13.70
C THR A 44 -0.77 -35.45 14.01
N SER A 45 -1.00 -36.54 13.26
CA SER A 45 -1.80 -37.62 13.75
C SER A 45 -1.02 -38.09 14.97
N ILE A 46 -1.32 -37.45 16.10
CA ILE A 46 -1.32 -38.09 17.39
C ILE A 46 -2.38 -39.18 17.23
N LYS A 47 -2.09 -40.20 16.42
CA LYS A 47 -2.54 -41.54 16.71
C LYS A 47 -2.00 -41.70 18.12
N ALA A 48 -2.92 -41.58 19.08
CA ALA A 48 -2.70 -42.01 20.45
C ALA A 48 -1.78 -43.22 20.34
N LEU A 49 -0.65 -43.15 21.05
CA LEU A 49 0.42 -44.14 20.99
C LEU A 49 -0.17 -45.44 21.52
N GLN A 50 -0.96 -46.08 20.66
CA GLN A 50 -1.67 -47.31 20.89
C GLN A 50 -0.52 -48.27 20.78
N TYR A 51 0.02 -48.58 21.96
CA TYR A 51 0.95 -49.67 22.13
C TYR A 51 0.22 -50.88 21.61
N ASP A 52 0.43 -51.18 20.33
CA ASP A 52 0.11 -52.46 19.72
C ASP A 52 1.15 -53.44 20.26
N LEU A 53 1.08 -53.65 21.57
CA LEU A 53 1.66 -54.79 22.25
C LEU A 53 0.83 -55.95 21.73
N ASN A 54 1.24 -56.48 20.56
CA ASN A 54 0.72 -57.73 20.07
C ASN A 54 0.83 -58.73 21.24
N PRO A 55 -0.29 -59.25 21.78
CA PRO A 55 -0.27 -60.04 23.01
C PRO A 55 0.38 -61.42 22.79
N ASP A 56 0.69 -61.77 21.55
CA ASP A 56 1.37 -63.01 21.14
C ASP A 56 2.89 -62.92 21.27
N GLY A 57 3.36 -62.36 22.40
CA GLY A 57 4.73 -62.61 22.85
C GLY A 57 4.90 -64.11 23.13
N PRO A 58 6.13 -64.66 23.03
CA PRO A 58 6.37 -66.08 23.29
C PRO A 58 5.82 -66.42 24.67
N LYS A 59 4.76 -67.23 24.70
CA LYS A 59 4.18 -67.74 25.94
C LYS A 59 5.32 -68.31 26.76
N ALA A 60 5.43 -67.86 28.01
CA ALA A 60 6.38 -68.43 28.93
C ALA A 60 6.18 -69.95 28.91
N GLU A 61 7.13 -70.69 28.34
CA GLU A 61 7.12 -72.13 28.43
C GLU A 61 7.01 -72.46 29.92
N GLY A 62 5.97 -73.22 30.26
CA GLY A 62 5.49 -73.42 31.62
C GLY A 62 6.65 -73.58 32.58
N GLY A 63 6.70 -72.70 33.58
CA GLY A 63 7.75 -72.70 34.58
C GLY A 63 7.94 -74.11 35.11
N LYS A 64 9.08 -74.73 34.80
CA LYS A 64 9.48 -76.01 35.39
C LYS A 64 9.60 -75.78 36.89
N LEU A 65 8.53 -76.10 37.62
CA LEU A 65 8.54 -76.14 39.05
C LEU A 65 9.39 -77.35 39.45
N PHE A 66 10.56 -77.08 40.01
CA PHE A 66 11.39 -78.08 40.69
C PHE A 66 10.76 -78.42 42.04
N PHE A 67 9.53 -78.93 42.02
CA PHE A 67 8.83 -79.37 43.21
C PHE A 67 9.12 -80.85 43.43
N ASP A 68 10.07 -81.16 44.31
CA ASP A 68 10.38 -82.53 44.69
C ASP A 68 9.24 -83.11 45.53
N THR A 69 8.34 -83.81 44.85
CA THR A 69 7.15 -84.41 45.46
C THR A 69 7.55 -85.50 46.45
N HIS A 70 8.65 -86.22 46.21
CA HIS A 70 9.06 -87.35 47.05
C HIS A 70 9.69 -86.89 48.36
N ALA A 71 10.55 -85.87 48.33
CA ALA A 71 11.14 -85.30 49.53
C ALA A 71 10.08 -84.72 50.48
N VAL A 72 9.04 -84.08 49.94
CA VAL A 72 7.97 -83.48 50.73
C VAL A 72 7.05 -84.55 51.32
N VAL A 73 6.76 -85.64 50.60
CA VAL A 73 5.99 -86.78 51.14
C VAL A 73 6.72 -87.43 52.32
N ARG A 74 8.03 -87.71 52.19
CA ARG A 74 8.81 -88.26 53.31
C ARG A 74 8.81 -87.36 54.54
N LEU A 75 8.91 -86.05 54.33
CA LEU A 75 8.85 -85.09 55.44
C LEU A 75 7.50 -85.15 56.16
N PHE A 76 6.38 -85.35 55.46
CA PHE A 76 5.09 -85.54 56.11
C PHE A 76 4.99 -86.88 56.84
N GLU A 77 5.54 -87.96 56.27
CA GLU A 77 5.59 -89.28 56.92
C GLU A 77 6.42 -89.24 58.22
N ASP A 78 7.59 -88.58 58.21
CA ASP A 78 8.45 -88.41 59.39
C ASP A 78 7.78 -87.57 60.50
N ASN A 79 6.80 -86.73 60.15
CA ASN A 79 6.01 -85.93 61.08
C ASN A 79 4.70 -86.63 61.54
N GLY A 80 4.54 -87.93 61.25
CA GLY A 80 3.44 -88.75 61.77
C GLY A 80 2.18 -88.80 60.90
N PHE A 81 2.25 -88.35 59.65
CA PHE A 81 1.16 -88.52 58.68
C PHE A 81 1.20 -89.91 58.04
N THR A 82 0.02 -90.47 57.74
CA THR A 82 -0.03 -91.69 56.92
C THR A 82 0.41 -91.39 55.49
N PRO A 83 1.01 -92.35 54.76
CA PRO A 83 1.52 -92.14 53.40
C PRO A 83 0.43 -91.62 52.44
N GLN A 84 -0.82 -92.09 52.62
CA GLN A 84 -1.96 -91.64 51.83
C GLN A 84 -2.35 -90.18 52.12
N GLN A 85 -2.30 -89.75 53.38
CA GLN A 85 -2.58 -88.36 53.75
C GLN A 85 -1.49 -87.41 53.24
N ALA A 86 -0.21 -87.80 53.38
CA ALA A 86 0.92 -87.05 52.87
C ALA A 86 0.82 -86.84 51.34
N GLU A 87 0.48 -87.88 50.59
CA GLU A 87 0.33 -87.81 49.13
C GLU A 87 -0.82 -86.88 48.70
N VAL A 88 -1.96 -86.90 49.40
CA VAL A 88 -3.11 -86.03 49.10
C VAL A 88 -2.79 -84.56 49.37
N ILE A 89 -2.12 -84.25 50.49
CA ILE A 89 -1.72 -82.89 50.84
C ILE A 89 -0.73 -82.36 49.81
N VAL A 90 0.26 -83.16 49.43
CA VAL A 90 1.27 -82.79 48.43
C VAL A 90 0.62 -82.56 47.06
N LYS A 91 -0.34 -83.41 46.65
CA LYS A 91 -1.12 -83.20 45.40
C LYS A 91 -1.93 -81.90 45.43
N LEU A 92 -2.54 -81.56 46.57
CA LEU A 92 -3.29 -80.31 46.73
C LEU A 92 -2.36 -79.08 46.63
N LEU A 93 -1.19 -79.14 47.28
CA LEU A 93 -0.17 -78.09 47.21
C LEU A 93 0.32 -77.90 45.78
N LEU A 94 0.67 -78.99 45.09
CA LEU A 94 1.13 -78.93 43.70
C LEU A 94 0.07 -78.34 42.77
N LYS A 95 -1.21 -78.71 42.95
CA LYS A 95 -2.32 -78.14 42.18
C LYS A 95 -2.52 -76.65 42.45
N THR A 96 -2.43 -76.23 43.70
CA THR A 96 -2.59 -74.82 44.11
C THR A 96 -1.42 -73.97 43.62
N THR A 97 -0.19 -74.48 43.76
CA THR A 97 1.03 -73.83 43.27
C THR A 97 1.04 -73.72 41.75
N ASN A 98 0.65 -74.77 41.02
CA ASN A 98 0.52 -74.69 39.56
C ASN A 98 -0.53 -73.65 39.14
N SER A 99 -1.71 -73.66 39.76
CA SER A 99 -2.75 -72.69 39.47
C SER A 99 -2.32 -71.25 39.78
N ASN A 100 -1.55 -71.03 40.85
CA ASN A 100 -1.01 -69.72 41.19
C ASN A 100 0.11 -69.30 40.22
N MET A 101 0.96 -70.24 39.81
CA MET A 101 2.05 -70.00 38.85
C MET A 101 1.49 -69.62 37.47
N ASP A 102 0.38 -70.21 37.03
CA ASP A 102 -0.28 -69.85 35.78
C ASP A 102 -0.80 -68.40 35.81
N VAL A 103 -1.46 -68.01 36.90
CA VAL A 103 -1.97 -66.63 37.11
C VAL A 103 -0.83 -65.62 37.20
N ILE A 104 0.26 -65.97 37.88
CA ILE A 104 1.45 -65.12 37.97
C ILE A 104 2.11 -64.98 36.59
N SER A 105 2.25 -66.07 35.86
CA SER A 105 2.87 -66.07 34.53
C SER A 105 2.03 -65.32 33.50
N SER A 106 0.70 -65.32 33.62
CA SER A 106 -0.18 -64.53 32.74
C SER A 106 -0.14 -63.03 33.03
N ASN A 107 0.11 -62.63 34.28
CA ASN A 107 0.17 -61.22 34.68
C ASN A 107 1.59 -60.63 34.61
N MET A 108 2.62 -61.47 34.58
CA MET A 108 4.01 -61.03 34.46
C MET A 108 4.43 -60.85 32.99
N VAL A 109 5.32 -59.88 32.77
CA VAL A 109 5.96 -59.67 31.47
C VAL A 109 7.29 -60.41 31.45
N THR A 110 7.53 -61.20 30.39
CA THR A 110 8.82 -61.88 30.23
C THR A 110 9.92 -60.86 29.92
N LYS A 111 11.15 -61.13 30.39
CA LYS A 111 12.31 -60.25 30.11
C LYS A 111 12.53 -60.04 28.61
N VAL A 112 12.30 -61.10 27.81
CA VAL A 112 12.37 -61.06 26.36
C VAL A 112 11.34 -60.08 25.77
N GLN A 113 10.09 -60.14 26.24
CA GLN A 113 9.05 -59.22 25.78
C GLN A 113 9.37 -57.77 26.15
N GLN A 114 9.87 -57.53 27.36
CA GLN A 114 10.31 -56.20 27.79
C GLN A 114 11.45 -55.66 26.90
N GLU A 115 12.41 -56.51 26.53
CA GLU A 115 13.52 -56.11 25.67
C GLU A 115 13.05 -55.77 24.25
N ILE A 116 12.15 -56.56 23.66
CA ILE A 116 11.55 -56.27 22.34
C ILE A 116 10.85 -54.91 22.35
N VAL A 117 10.03 -54.64 23.37
CA VAL A 117 9.32 -53.36 23.51
C VAL A 117 10.32 -52.20 23.71
N SER A 118 11.36 -52.41 24.49
CA SER A 118 12.43 -51.42 24.69
C SER A 118 13.14 -51.08 23.39
N GLN A 119 13.50 -52.08 22.58
CA GLN A 119 14.11 -51.86 21.26
C GLN A 119 13.17 -51.13 20.29
N GLN A 120 11.88 -51.48 20.29
CA GLN A 120 10.88 -50.75 19.50
C GLN A 120 10.76 -49.29 19.93
N LEU A 121 10.73 -49.01 21.24
CA LEU A 121 10.73 -47.65 21.76
C LEU A 121 11.97 -46.88 21.33
N MET A 122 13.16 -47.50 21.44
CA MET A 122 14.41 -46.87 21.03
C MET A 122 14.44 -46.55 19.53
N SER A 123 13.90 -47.44 18.68
CA SER A 123 13.78 -47.20 17.24
C SER A 123 12.87 -46.00 16.94
N LYS A 124 11.74 -45.87 17.62
CA LYS A 124 10.79 -44.75 17.46
C LYS A 124 11.40 -43.43 17.94
N ILE A 125 12.09 -43.43 19.07
CA ILE A 125 12.82 -42.26 19.58
C ILE A 125 13.87 -41.82 18.56
N THR A 126 14.59 -42.76 17.95
CA THR A 126 15.60 -42.48 16.93
C THR A 126 14.99 -41.87 15.67
N ALA A 127 13.82 -42.35 15.24
CA ALA A 127 13.08 -41.78 14.12
C ALA A 127 12.65 -40.33 14.39
N VAL A 128 12.03 -40.07 15.55
CA VAL A 128 11.62 -38.71 15.94
C VAL A 128 12.83 -37.77 16.03
N LYS A 129 13.96 -38.26 16.57
CA LYS A 129 15.20 -37.48 16.63
C LYS A 129 15.72 -37.11 15.25
N LYS A 130 15.67 -38.04 14.29
CA LYS A 130 16.05 -37.77 12.90
C LYS A 130 15.14 -36.68 12.30
N ASP A 131 13.83 -36.79 12.49
CA ASP A 131 12.87 -35.81 11.97
C ASP A 131 13.10 -34.41 12.58
N MET A 132 13.37 -34.34 13.88
CA MET A 132 13.73 -33.08 14.57
C MET A 132 14.99 -32.45 13.94
N ILE A 133 16.04 -33.23 13.72
CA ILE A 133 17.29 -32.74 13.11
C ILE A 133 17.04 -32.24 11.68
N ILE A 134 16.25 -32.96 10.89
CA ILE A 134 15.90 -32.54 9.52
C ILE A 134 15.13 -31.22 9.54
N LEU A 135 14.16 -31.09 10.44
CA LEU A 135 13.36 -29.86 10.59
C LEU A 135 14.24 -28.67 10.99
N GLU A 136 15.11 -28.85 11.99
CA GLU A 136 16.01 -27.81 12.50
C GLU A 136 17.09 -27.41 11.49
N ARG A 137 17.61 -28.37 10.71
CA ARG A 137 18.72 -28.09 9.78
C ARG A 137 18.27 -27.70 8.40
N SER A 138 17.27 -28.38 7.84
CA SER A 138 16.85 -28.20 6.45
C SER A 138 15.83 -27.08 6.33
N GLU A 139 14.68 -27.23 7.00
CA GLU A 139 13.55 -26.31 6.82
C GLU A 139 13.84 -24.94 7.45
N PHE A 140 14.45 -24.92 8.63
CA PHE A 140 14.81 -23.64 9.27
C PHE A 140 15.87 -22.87 8.48
N SER A 141 16.88 -23.54 7.93
CA SER A 141 17.90 -22.89 7.10
C SER A 141 17.33 -22.38 5.78
N GLU A 142 16.43 -23.14 5.15
CA GLU A 142 15.74 -22.71 3.94
C GLU A 142 14.85 -21.48 4.20
N LEU A 143 14.09 -21.50 5.31
CA LEU A 143 13.28 -20.35 5.73
C LEU A 143 14.13 -19.12 6.03
N LEU A 144 15.29 -19.27 6.69
CA LEU A 144 16.20 -18.15 6.93
C LEU A 144 16.73 -17.58 5.62
N ALA A 145 17.18 -18.43 4.69
CA ALA A 145 17.66 -18.00 3.38
C ALA A 145 16.56 -17.29 2.57
N GLU A 146 15.33 -17.81 2.60
CA GLU A 146 14.19 -17.15 1.96
C GLU A 146 13.86 -15.80 2.62
N ASN A 147 13.93 -15.71 3.95
CA ASN A 147 13.71 -14.46 4.67
C ASN A 147 14.76 -13.40 4.32
N GLU A 148 16.04 -13.76 4.28
CA GLU A 148 17.14 -12.89 3.87
C GLU A 148 16.96 -12.43 2.42
N LYS A 149 16.60 -13.34 1.51
CA LYS A 149 16.31 -13.01 0.11
C LYS A 149 15.16 -12.02 -0.01
N LEU A 150 14.06 -12.24 0.72
CA LEU A 150 12.91 -11.32 0.74
C LEU A 150 13.30 -9.94 1.29
N LYS A 151 14.14 -9.88 2.32
CA LYS A 151 14.66 -8.63 2.87
C LYS A 151 15.50 -7.85 1.87
N ILE A 152 16.33 -8.54 1.08
CA ILE A 152 17.12 -7.94 -0.01
C ILE A 152 16.18 -7.39 -1.09
N HIS A 153 15.24 -8.20 -1.57
CA HIS A 153 14.26 -7.77 -2.59
C HIS A 153 13.44 -6.56 -2.14
N LEU A 154 13.01 -6.53 -0.87
CA LEU A 154 12.29 -5.40 -0.29
C LEU A 154 13.16 -4.14 -0.28
N SER A 155 14.43 -4.27 0.10
CA SER A 155 15.38 -3.16 0.11
C SER A 155 15.63 -2.61 -1.29
N GLN A 156 15.79 -3.48 -2.29
CA GLN A 156 15.91 -3.12 -3.69
C GLN A 156 14.66 -2.42 -4.22
N LEU A 157 13.47 -2.95 -3.94
CA LEU A 157 12.20 -2.38 -4.39
C LEU A 157 11.96 -1.00 -3.76
N LYS A 158 12.33 -0.82 -2.49
CA LYS A 158 12.31 0.48 -1.81
C LYS A 158 13.26 1.47 -2.47
N GLY A 159 14.47 1.04 -2.85
CA GLY A 159 15.42 1.86 -3.61
C GLY A 159 14.87 2.28 -4.97
N HIS A 160 14.40 1.32 -5.77
CA HIS A 160 13.81 1.60 -7.09
C HIS A 160 12.60 2.55 -7.01
N LEU A 161 11.76 2.41 -5.98
CA LEU A 161 10.61 3.30 -5.78
C LEU A 161 11.06 4.73 -5.41
N ALA A 162 12.07 4.86 -4.55
CA ALA A 162 12.63 6.16 -4.19
C ALA A 162 13.26 6.85 -5.41
N ASP A 163 14.02 6.10 -6.22
CA ASP A 163 14.65 6.61 -7.43
C ASP A 163 13.61 7.01 -8.48
N GLY A 164 12.59 6.17 -8.70
CA GLY A 164 11.46 6.47 -9.58
C GLY A 164 10.69 7.71 -9.13
N MET A 165 10.41 7.85 -7.83
CA MET A 165 9.74 9.02 -7.26
C MET A 165 10.58 10.29 -7.44
N ASN A 166 11.89 10.21 -7.18
CA ASN A 166 12.80 11.33 -7.35
C ASN A 166 12.92 11.75 -8.82
N LYS A 167 12.99 10.78 -9.74
CA LYS A 167 13.01 11.05 -11.18
C LYS A 167 11.73 11.76 -11.62
N VAL A 168 10.55 11.22 -11.28
CA VAL A 168 9.26 11.86 -11.62
C VAL A 168 9.15 13.26 -11.01
N ARG A 169 9.61 13.44 -9.77
CA ARG A 169 9.64 14.77 -9.13
C ARG A 169 10.52 15.74 -9.90
N SER A 170 11.75 15.34 -10.23
CA SER A 170 12.68 16.18 -10.99
C SER A 170 12.16 16.51 -12.38
N ASP A 171 11.61 15.51 -13.09
CA ASP A 171 11.02 15.67 -14.42
C ASP A 171 9.85 16.68 -14.37
N ASN A 172 8.95 16.58 -13.37
CA ASN A 172 7.85 17.53 -13.19
C ASN A 172 8.33 18.95 -12.86
N ILE A 173 9.36 19.10 -12.02
CA ILE A 173 9.91 20.43 -11.69
C ILE A 173 10.53 21.07 -12.94
N LEU A 174 11.26 20.29 -13.74
CA LEU A 174 11.84 20.76 -14.99
C LEU A 174 10.75 21.18 -15.97
N ASP A 175 9.71 20.37 -16.16
CA ASP A 175 8.58 20.66 -17.05
C ASP A 175 7.85 21.95 -16.62
N MET A 176 7.53 22.08 -15.33
CA MET A 176 6.93 23.30 -14.79
C MET A 176 7.82 24.54 -14.99
N ASN A 177 9.14 24.40 -14.84
CA ASN A 177 10.07 25.50 -15.05
C ASN A 177 10.16 25.91 -16.53
N LEU A 178 10.16 24.94 -17.45
CA LEU A 178 10.13 25.18 -18.89
C LEU A 178 8.83 25.89 -19.29
N GLU A 179 7.69 25.39 -18.82
CA GLU A 179 6.39 25.99 -19.13
C GLU A 179 6.26 27.39 -18.51
N LYS A 180 6.74 27.60 -17.28
CA LYS A 180 6.80 28.92 -16.65
C LYS A 180 7.65 29.91 -17.47
N SER A 181 8.79 29.45 -18.00
CA SER A 181 9.64 30.25 -18.89
C SER A 181 8.90 30.60 -20.18
N ARG A 182 8.25 29.61 -20.81
CA ARG A 182 7.45 29.79 -22.02
C ARG A 182 6.33 30.83 -21.81
N ILE A 183 5.54 30.68 -20.76
CA ILE A 183 4.48 31.64 -20.40
C ILE A 183 5.06 33.05 -20.20
N LYS A 184 6.21 33.18 -19.53
CA LYS A 184 6.86 34.48 -19.34
C LYS A 184 7.27 35.11 -20.68
N THR A 185 7.83 34.35 -21.60
CA THR A 185 8.21 34.85 -22.93
C THR A 185 7.00 35.29 -23.75
N MET A 186 5.94 34.49 -23.78
CA MET A 186 4.70 34.85 -24.48
C MET A 186 4.06 36.09 -23.86
N LYS A 187 4.03 36.20 -22.52
CA LYS A 187 3.50 37.37 -21.84
C LYS A 187 4.26 38.64 -22.22
N ALA A 188 5.61 38.59 -22.23
CA ALA A 188 6.44 39.71 -22.64
C ALA A 188 6.20 40.10 -24.11
N GLU A 189 6.02 39.11 -25.00
CA GLU A 189 5.67 39.38 -26.40
C GLU A 189 4.29 40.05 -26.54
N HIS A 190 3.29 39.57 -25.81
CA HIS A 190 1.96 40.18 -25.77
C HIS A 190 1.99 41.60 -25.23
N GLU A 191 2.73 41.85 -24.16
CA GLU A 191 2.90 43.19 -23.59
C GLU A 191 3.56 44.15 -24.59
N LYS A 192 4.59 43.67 -25.31
CA LYS A 192 5.22 44.44 -26.39
C LYS A 192 4.24 44.76 -27.52
N LYS A 193 3.43 43.78 -27.97
CA LYS A 193 2.41 44.00 -29.00
C LYS A 193 1.36 45.02 -28.55
N LEU A 194 0.87 44.91 -27.31
CA LEU A 194 -0.04 45.89 -26.73
C LEU A 194 0.55 47.29 -26.68
N LEU A 195 1.83 47.42 -26.29
CA LEU A 195 2.51 48.70 -26.27
C LEU A 195 2.66 49.30 -27.69
N MET A 196 3.00 48.48 -28.67
CA MET A 196 3.09 48.89 -30.08
C MET A 196 1.74 49.38 -30.60
N THR A 197 0.67 48.60 -30.41
CA THR A 197 -0.69 49.00 -30.81
C THR A 197 -1.15 50.27 -30.09
N ARG A 198 -0.84 50.41 -28.80
CA ARG A 198 -1.15 51.65 -28.06
C ARG A 198 -0.40 52.85 -28.63
N LYS A 199 0.87 52.69 -29.00
CA LYS A 199 1.67 53.74 -29.63
C LYS A 199 1.10 54.13 -31.00
N GLU A 200 0.76 53.14 -31.82
CA GLU A 200 0.15 53.36 -33.13
C GLU A 200 -1.19 54.10 -33.04
N ILE A 201 -2.06 53.73 -32.09
CA ILE A 201 -3.30 54.47 -31.82
C ILE A 201 -3.01 55.92 -31.40
N MET A 202 -2.02 56.14 -30.54
CA MET A 202 -1.67 57.49 -30.10
C MET A 202 -1.15 58.36 -31.26
N GLU A 203 -0.35 57.78 -32.14
CA GLU A 203 0.16 58.46 -33.34
C GLU A 203 -0.98 58.81 -34.31
N MET A 204 -1.86 57.86 -34.62
CA MET A 204 -3.05 58.12 -35.44
C MET A 204 -3.96 59.19 -34.82
N THR A 205 -4.18 59.18 -33.51
CA THR A 205 -4.98 60.21 -32.82
C THR A 205 -4.31 61.58 -32.93
N ALA A 206 -2.99 61.66 -32.75
CA ALA A 206 -2.26 62.93 -32.89
C ALA A 206 -2.32 63.47 -34.33
N GLU A 207 -2.18 62.62 -35.34
CA GLU A 207 -2.39 62.98 -36.74
C GLU A 207 -3.82 63.49 -36.99
N GLN A 208 -4.81 62.78 -36.45
CA GLN A 208 -6.21 63.16 -36.57
C GLN A 208 -6.48 64.51 -35.90
N GLU A 209 -5.92 64.79 -34.72
CA GLU A 209 -6.00 66.08 -34.04
C GLU A 209 -5.32 67.20 -34.85
N ALA A 210 -4.16 66.93 -35.45
CA ALA A 210 -3.49 67.89 -36.33
C ALA A 210 -4.33 68.22 -37.57
N HIS A 211 -4.95 67.20 -38.19
CA HIS A 211 -5.86 67.41 -39.31
C HIS A 211 -7.11 68.19 -38.90
N LEU A 212 -7.72 67.85 -37.74
CA LEU A 212 -8.89 68.56 -37.23
C LEU A 212 -8.61 70.03 -36.92
N THR A 213 -7.47 70.34 -36.29
CA THR A 213 -7.06 71.72 -36.01
C THR A 213 -6.81 72.49 -37.30
N GLN A 214 -6.15 71.89 -38.30
CA GLN A 214 -5.98 72.50 -39.61
C GLN A 214 -7.33 72.80 -40.30
N THR A 215 -8.30 71.87 -40.26
CA THR A 215 -9.63 72.10 -40.83
C THR A 215 -10.41 73.17 -40.07
N ASN A 216 -10.33 73.19 -38.74
CA ASN A 216 -10.96 74.22 -37.92
C ASN A 216 -10.41 75.61 -38.24
N MET A 217 -9.09 75.75 -38.36
CA MET A 217 -8.47 77.03 -38.76
C MET A 217 -8.93 77.48 -40.15
N LYS A 218 -9.07 76.55 -41.11
CA LYS A 218 -9.63 76.88 -42.44
C LYS A 218 -11.07 77.36 -42.35
N ILE A 219 -11.92 76.67 -41.60
CA ILE A 219 -13.31 77.08 -41.36
C ILE A 219 -13.34 78.47 -40.74
N ASP A 220 -12.55 78.74 -39.71
CA ASP A 220 -12.50 80.06 -39.08
C ASP A 220 -12.09 81.17 -40.06
N THR A 221 -11.11 80.92 -40.93
CA THR A 221 -10.72 81.88 -41.97
C THR A 221 -11.80 82.10 -43.02
N GLU A 222 -12.48 81.04 -43.46
CA GLU A 222 -13.59 81.14 -44.42
C GLU A 222 -14.79 81.86 -43.80
N VAL A 223 -15.13 81.58 -42.54
CA VAL A 223 -16.19 82.27 -41.79
C VAL A 223 -15.87 83.76 -41.63
N ALA A 224 -14.63 84.10 -41.28
CA ALA A 224 -14.18 85.49 -41.22
C ALA A 224 -14.26 86.18 -42.59
N GLY A 225 -13.84 85.49 -43.67
CA GLY A 225 -13.92 85.99 -45.04
C GLY A 225 -15.37 86.18 -45.53
N LEU A 226 -16.26 85.24 -45.24
CA LEU A 226 -17.69 85.37 -45.54
C LEU A 226 -18.32 86.51 -44.74
N LYS A 227 -17.92 86.70 -43.48
CA LYS A 227 -18.39 87.81 -42.65
C LYS A 227 -17.96 89.17 -43.21
N THR A 228 -16.70 89.33 -43.64
CA THR A 228 -16.24 90.58 -44.25
C THR A 228 -16.92 90.83 -45.59
N MET A 229 -17.14 89.79 -46.41
CA MET A 229 -17.89 89.88 -47.66
C MET A 229 -19.36 90.25 -47.41
N LEU A 230 -19.98 89.74 -46.35
CA LEU A 230 -21.33 90.10 -45.94
C LEU A 230 -21.40 91.57 -45.49
N GLU A 231 -20.44 92.01 -44.69
CA GLU A 231 -20.34 93.41 -44.25
C GLU A 231 -20.13 94.36 -45.44
N SER A 232 -19.28 93.99 -46.40
CA SER A 232 -19.09 94.78 -47.63
C SER A 232 -20.37 94.83 -48.46
N HIS A 233 -21.07 93.69 -48.64
CA HIS A 233 -22.34 93.64 -49.37
C HIS A 233 -23.43 94.49 -48.69
N LYS A 234 -23.49 94.50 -47.36
CA LYS A 234 -24.39 95.37 -46.58
C LYS A 234 -24.08 96.85 -46.84
N LEU A 235 -22.80 97.23 -46.80
CA LEU A 235 -22.37 98.61 -47.08
C LEU A 235 -22.68 99.03 -48.51
N ASP A 236 -22.46 98.15 -49.49
CA ASP A 236 -22.79 98.43 -50.89
C ASP A 236 -24.29 98.56 -51.09
N THR A 237 -25.10 97.69 -50.49
CA THR A 237 -26.57 97.82 -50.52
C THR A 237 -27.02 99.17 -49.94
N ILE A 238 -26.43 99.62 -48.82
CA ILE A 238 -26.71 100.94 -48.24
C ILE A 238 -26.32 102.08 -49.19
N LYS A 239 -25.15 101.98 -49.85
CA LYS A 239 -24.70 102.98 -50.84
C LYS A 239 -25.63 103.04 -52.05
N TYR A 240 -25.98 101.90 -52.64
CA TYR A 240 -26.91 101.83 -53.78
C TYR A 240 -28.30 102.35 -53.40
N LEU A 241 -28.79 102.04 -52.19
CA LEU A 241 -30.04 102.57 -51.68
C LEU A 241 -29.98 104.11 -51.56
N ALA A 242 -28.95 104.65 -50.91
CA ALA A 242 -28.76 106.10 -50.78
C ALA A 242 -28.66 106.79 -52.15
N GLY A 243 -27.92 106.21 -53.10
CA GLY A 243 -27.82 106.71 -54.47
C GLY A 243 -29.15 106.69 -55.22
N SER A 244 -29.95 105.62 -55.08
CA SER A 244 -31.27 105.52 -55.70
C SER A 244 -32.27 106.55 -55.14
N VAL A 245 -32.26 106.78 -53.82
CA VAL A 245 -33.13 107.79 -53.19
C VAL A 245 -32.68 109.20 -53.59
N PHE A 246 -31.38 109.45 -53.64
CA PHE A 246 -30.84 110.76 -54.04
C PHE A 246 -31.10 111.08 -55.52
N THR A 247 -30.98 110.10 -56.41
CA THR A 247 -31.33 110.24 -57.84
C THR A 247 -32.84 110.43 -58.03
N CYS A 248 -33.67 109.69 -57.30
CA CYS A 248 -35.13 109.90 -57.29
C CYS A 248 -35.49 111.33 -56.82
N LEU A 249 -34.90 111.79 -55.71
CA LEU A 249 -35.06 113.17 -55.22
C LEU A 249 -34.60 114.21 -56.25
N THR A 250 -33.47 113.97 -56.92
CA THR A 250 -32.93 114.87 -57.96
C THR A 250 -33.87 114.95 -59.16
N VAL A 251 -34.46 113.82 -59.59
CA VAL A 251 -35.46 113.80 -60.66
C VAL A 251 -36.72 114.55 -60.25
N VAL A 252 -37.23 114.32 -59.03
CA VAL A 252 -38.40 115.05 -58.49
C VAL A 252 -38.14 116.57 -58.43
N LEU A 253 -36.97 116.99 -57.94
CA LEU A 253 -36.57 118.41 -57.93
C LEU A 253 -36.36 118.98 -59.34
N GLY A 254 -35.84 118.19 -60.27
CA GLY A 254 -35.70 118.56 -61.68
C GLY A 254 -37.06 118.78 -62.36
N PHE A 255 -38.04 117.90 -62.11
CA PHE A 255 -39.42 118.09 -62.56
C PHE A 255 -40.06 119.32 -61.92
N TYR A 256 -39.84 119.54 -60.62
CA TYR A 256 -40.35 120.74 -59.92
C TYR A 256 -39.78 122.04 -60.50
N ARG A 257 -38.55 122.02 -61.00
CA ARG A 257 -37.88 123.18 -61.63
C ARG A 257 -38.37 123.51 -63.04
N ILE A 258 -38.94 122.56 -63.78
CA ILE A 258 -39.51 122.76 -65.12
C ILE A 258 -41.00 123.16 -65.08
N TRP A 259 -41.66 122.95 -63.93
CA TRP A 259 -43.07 123.31 -63.70
C TRP A 259 -43.27 124.72 -63.08
N MET A 260 -42.18 125.42 -62.75
CA MET A 260 -42.18 126.84 -62.32
C MET A 260 -41.76 127.77 -63.46
#